data_AF-A0A2K5PFC9-F1
#
_entry.id   AF-A0A2K5PFC9-F1
#
_cell.length_a   1.000
_cell.length_b   1.000
_cell.length_c   1.000
_cell.angle_alpha   90.00
_cell.angle_beta   90.00
_cell.angle_gamma   90.00
#
_symmetry.space_group_name_H-M   'P 1'
#
loop_
_entity.id
_entity.type
_entity.pdbx_description
1 polymer ?
#
loop_
_entity_poly.entity_id
_entity_poly.type
_entity_poly.pdbx_seq_one_letter_code
_entity_poly.pdbx_strand_id
1 'polypeptide(L)'
;MEEEIAALVIDNGSGMCKAGFAGDDPSFLSMKSCGIHETTFNSIMKCDVDIHKDLYANTVLSSGTTMYPGIADRMQKEITALAPRTMKIKIIYSVWIGSSILASLSTLQQMWISKQEYDESGRKCF
;
A
#
# COMPACT_ATOMS: atom_id res chain seq x y z
N MET A 1 -8.91 24.14 -9.09
CA MET A 1 -8.17 23.68 -7.90
C MET A 1 -8.42 22.19 -7.87
N GLU A 2 -7.47 21.39 -8.34
CA GLU A 2 -7.58 19.94 -8.20
C GLU A 2 -7.57 19.68 -6.69
N GLU A 3 -8.68 19.16 -6.15
CA GLU A 3 -8.68 18.69 -4.77
C GLU A 3 -7.56 17.66 -4.64
N GLU A 4 -6.68 17.85 -3.67
CA GLU A 4 -5.61 16.90 -3.38
C GLU A 4 -6.26 15.64 -2.81
N ILE A 5 -6.53 14.66 -3.68
CA ILE A 5 -7.18 13.42 -3.29
C ILE A 5 -6.17 12.59 -2.50
N ALA A 6 -6.41 12.45 -1.20
CA ALA A 6 -5.61 11.58 -0.35
C ALA A 6 -5.83 10.11 -0.76
N ALA A 7 -4.73 9.38 -0.99
CA ALA A 7 -4.74 7.95 -1.29
C ALA A 7 -3.94 7.18 -0.23
N LEU A 8 -4.48 6.05 0.22
CA LEU A 8 -3.76 5.14 1.11
C LEU A 8 -3.06 4.07 0.30
N VAL A 9 -1.73 4.05 0.31
CA VAL A 9 -0.95 3.01 -0.38
C VAL A 9 -0.53 1.93 0.61
N ILE A 10 -0.87 0.69 0.29
CA ILE A 10 -0.51 -0.49 1.07
C ILE A 10 0.56 -1.26 0.30
N ASP A 11 1.80 -1.15 0.76
CA ASP A 11 2.90 -2.02 0.32
C ASP A 11 3.11 -3.15 1.34
N ASN A 12 2.64 -4.34 0.97
CA ASN A 12 2.87 -5.54 1.74
C ASN A 12 4.18 -6.19 1.29
N GLY A 13 5.30 -5.77 1.88
CA GLY A 13 6.60 -6.41 1.63
C GLY A 13 6.57 -7.92 1.89
N SER A 14 7.55 -8.66 1.34
CA SER A 14 7.57 -10.15 1.36
C SER A 14 7.46 -10.78 2.76
N GLY A 15 7.87 -10.08 3.83
CA GLY A 15 7.74 -10.52 5.22
C GLY A 15 6.32 -10.41 5.80
N MET A 16 5.59 -9.35 5.47
CA MET A 16 4.23 -9.07 5.96
C MET A 16 3.16 -9.91 5.21
N CYS A 17 3.53 -10.48 4.07
CA CYS A 17 2.67 -11.40 3.32
C CYS A 17 2.35 -12.63 4.15
N LYS A 18 3.33 -13.17 4.86
CA LYS A 18 3.13 -14.30 5.77
C LYS A 18 2.11 -13.94 6.87
N ALA A 19 2.22 -12.74 7.46
CA ALA A 19 1.26 -12.27 8.47
C ALA A 19 -0.15 -12.06 7.91
N GLY A 20 -0.28 -11.56 6.68
CA GLY A 20 -1.56 -11.46 5.98
C GLY A 20 -2.19 -12.83 5.67
N PHE A 21 -1.39 -13.86 5.38
CA PHE A 21 -1.85 -15.22 5.13
C PHE A 21 -2.13 -16.04 6.41
N ALA A 22 -1.48 -15.73 7.53
CA ALA A 22 -1.62 -16.47 8.79
C ALA A 22 -2.95 -16.25 9.52
N GLY A 23 -3.79 -15.34 9.03
CA GLY A 23 -5.05 -15.00 9.69
C GLY A 23 -4.80 -14.25 11.00
N ASP A 24 -5.89 -13.91 11.68
CA ASP A 24 -5.96 -13.01 12.84
C ASP A 24 -5.24 -13.52 14.10
N ASP A 25 -4.43 -14.57 13.97
CA ASP A 25 -3.70 -15.20 15.07
C ASP A 25 -2.20 -14.90 14.96
N PRO A 26 -1.70 -13.81 15.59
CA PRO A 26 -0.28 -13.43 15.59
C PRO A 26 0.62 -14.50 16.23
N SER A 27 0.04 -15.51 16.88
CA SER A 27 0.75 -16.64 17.47
C SER A 27 1.30 -17.62 16.43
N PHE A 28 0.72 -17.69 15.21
CA PHE A 28 1.10 -18.69 14.20
C PHE A 28 2.46 -18.41 13.54
N LEU A 29 2.96 -17.16 13.56
CA LEU A 29 4.21 -16.77 12.90
C LEU A 29 5.29 -16.22 13.83
N SER A 30 5.11 -16.27 15.16
CA SER A 30 6.00 -15.61 16.13
C SER A 30 6.21 -14.10 15.91
N MET A 31 5.44 -13.49 15.01
CA MET A 31 5.45 -12.05 14.74
C MET A 31 4.28 -11.41 15.46
N LYS A 32 4.56 -10.54 16.43
CA LYS A 32 3.57 -9.70 17.13
C LYS A 32 3.09 -8.54 16.24
N SER A 33 2.63 -8.83 15.04
CA SER A 33 2.08 -7.81 14.15
C SER A 33 0.57 -8.02 13.98
N CYS A 34 -0.16 -6.95 14.26
CA CYS A 34 -1.55 -6.74 13.88
C CYS A 34 -1.78 -7.08 12.40
N GLY A 35 -2.97 -7.59 12.06
CA GLY A 35 -3.36 -7.87 10.68
C GLY A 35 -3.27 -6.62 9.80
N ILE A 36 -3.13 -6.81 8.49
CA ILE A 36 -2.99 -5.67 7.55
C ILE A 36 -4.23 -4.79 7.54
N HIS A 37 -5.44 -5.37 7.66
CA HIS A 37 -6.70 -4.65 7.74
C HIS A 37 -6.80 -3.76 9.00
N GLU A 38 -6.38 -4.28 10.15
CA GLU A 38 -6.42 -3.55 11.42
C GLU A 38 -5.31 -2.49 11.46
N THR A 39 -4.13 -2.76 10.91
CA THR A 39 -3.07 -1.76 10.74
C THR A 39 -3.53 -0.62 9.84
N THR A 40 -4.21 -0.92 8.73
CA THR A 40 -4.83 0.06 7.85
C THR A 40 -5.87 0.90 8.59
N PHE A 41 -6.81 0.25 9.30
CA PHE A 41 -7.83 0.96 10.08
C PHE A 41 -7.22 1.88 11.13
N ASN A 42 -6.26 1.38 11.93
CA ASN A 42 -5.57 2.16 12.97
C ASN A 42 -4.78 3.33 12.39
N SER A 43 -4.24 3.19 11.17
CA SER A 43 -3.54 4.28 10.49
C SER A 43 -4.51 5.38 10.05
N ILE A 44 -5.66 5.01 9.48
CA ILE A 44 -6.71 5.97 9.10
C ILE A 44 -7.25 6.68 10.34
N MET A 45 -7.50 5.97 11.45
CA MET A 45 -7.98 6.58 12.69
C MET A 45 -7.00 7.57 13.34
N LYS A 46 -5.70 7.51 13.00
CA LYS A 46 -4.71 8.50 13.43
C LYS A 46 -4.66 9.74 12.53
N CYS A 47 -5.22 9.66 11.33
CA CYS A 47 -5.33 10.77 10.39
C CYS A 47 -6.49 11.70 10.77
N ASP A 48 -6.48 12.92 10.21
CA ASP A 48 -7.58 13.86 10.35
C ASP A 48 -8.89 13.27 9.79
N VAL A 49 -10.01 13.51 10.47
CA VAL A 49 -11.32 12.94 10.13
C VAL A 49 -11.80 13.37 8.74
N ASP A 50 -11.39 14.55 8.30
CA ASP A 50 -11.77 15.11 7.00
C ASP A 50 -11.26 14.27 5.83
N ILE A 51 -10.09 13.64 5.99
CA ILE A 51 -9.47 12.81 4.93
C ILE A 51 -9.86 11.32 5.01
N HIS A 52 -10.58 10.88 6.05
CA HIS A 52 -10.94 9.46 6.20
C HIS A 52 -11.74 8.93 5.01
N LYS A 53 -12.68 9.74 4.51
CA LYS A 53 -13.52 9.36 3.37
C LYS A 53 -12.67 9.06 2.13
N ASP A 54 -11.69 9.92 1.86
CA ASP A 54 -10.82 9.77 0.70
C ASP A 54 -9.85 8.62 0.87
N LEU A 55 -9.30 8.42 2.07
CA LEU A 55 -8.42 7.28 2.37
C LEU A 55 -9.13 5.93 2.18
N TYR A 56 -10.39 5.80 2.63
CA TYR A 56 -11.19 4.58 2.41
C TYR A 56 -11.60 4.40 0.94
N ALA A 57 -11.93 5.50 0.25
CA ALA A 57 -12.35 5.47 -1.15
C ALA A 57 -11.18 5.26 -2.14
N ASN A 58 -9.94 5.51 -1.71
CA ASN A 58 -8.74 5.47 -2.54
C ASN A 58 -7.64 4.63 -1.90
N THR A 59 -7.97 3.40 -1.46
CA THR A 59 -6.96 2.46 -0.97
C THR A 59 -6.36 1.67 -2.13
N VAL A 60 -5.04 1.68 -2.21
CA VAL A 60 -4.25 1.13 -3.32
C VAL A 60 -3.32 0.03 -2.82
N LEU A 61 -3.42 -1.14 -3.42
CA LEU A 61 -2.52 -2.28 -3.20
C LEU A 61 -1.34 -2.18 -4.18
N SER A 62 -0.12 -2.06 -3.62
CA SER A 62 1.08 -1.68 -4.38
C SER A 62 2.16 -2.77 -4.47
N SER A 63 1.99 -3.97 -3.89
CA SER A 63 3.06 -4.99 -3.88
C SER A 63 2.78 -6.20 -4.76
N GLY A 64 3.82 -6.91 -5.24
CA GLY A 64 3.63 -8.12 -6.07
C GLY A 64 2.86 -9.24 -5.38
N THR A 65 2.92 -9.28 -4.05
CA THR A 65 2.16 -10.20 -3.20
C THR A 65 0.69 -9.81 -3.06
N THR A 66 0.32 -8.59 -3.44
CA THR A 66 -1.09 -8.23 -3.57
C THR A 66 -1.71 -8.80 -4.84
N MET A 67 -0.96 -9.49 -5.70
CA MET A 67 -1.52 -10.18 -6.88
C MET A 67 -2.14 -11.55 -6.56
N TYR A 68 -2.15 -12.00 -5.30
CA TYR A 68 -2.82 -13.25 -4.95
C TYR A 68 -4.34 -13.13 -5.22
N PRO A 69 -4.94 -14.10 -5.93
CA PRO A 69 -6.38 -14.07 -6.22
C PRO A 69 -7.20 -13.93 -4.93
N GLY A 70 -8.17 -13.00 -4.95
CA GLY A 70 -9.09 -12.76 -3.83
C GLY A 70 -8.56 -11.90 -2.69
N ILE A 71 -7.32 -11.40 -2.74
CA ILE A 71 -6.79 -10.56 -1.66
C ILE A 71 -7.49 -9.19 -1.57
N ALA A 72 -7.81 -8.54 -2.70
CA ALA A 72 -8.58 -7.30 -2.68
C ALA A 72 -9.99 -7.52 -2.11
N ASP A 73 -10.67 -8.62 -2.48
CA ASP A 73 -12.01 -8.93 -1.97
C ASP A 73 -11.98 -9.18 -0.46
N ARG A 74 -10.99 -9.95 0.01
CA ARG A 74 -10.76 -10.18 1.44
C ARG A 74 -10.48 -8.87 2.17
N MET A 75 -9.57 -8.05 1.65
CA MET A 75 -9.21 -6.75 2.24
C MET A 75 -10.42 -5.82 2.31
N GLN A 76 -11.22 -5.77 1.24
CA GLN A 76 -12.44 -4.96 1.20
C GLN A 76 -13.43 -5.44 2.26
N LYS A 77 -13.62 -6.76 2.40
CA LYS A 77 -14.50 -7.34 3.43
C LYS A 77 -14.03 -7.02 4.85
N GLU A 78 -12.73 -7.19 5.13
CA GLU A 78 -12.15 -6.96 6.46
C GLU A 78 -12.20 -5.47 6.85
N ILE A 79 -11.84 -4.56 5.94
CA ILE A 79 -11.97 -3.10 6.19
C ILE A 79 -13.44 -2.73 6.37
N THR A 80 -14.36 -3.28 5.57
CA THR A 80 -15.81 -2.98 5.69
C THR A 80 -16.38 -3.43 7.04
N ALA A 81 -15.83 -4.49 7.64
CA ALA A 81 -16.22 -4.93 8.97
C ALA A 81 -15.78 -3.96 10.08
N LEU A 82 -14.65 -3.25 9.90
CA LEU A 82 -14.10 -2.30 10.87
C LEU A 82 -14.55 -0.85 10.67
N ALA A 83 -14.75 -0.43 9.41
CA ALA A 83 -15.07 0.95 9.09
C ALA A 83 -16.53 1.32 9.42
N PRO A 84 -16.82 2.60 9.69
CA PRO A 84 -18.19 3.09 9.82
C PRO A 84 -19.02 2.81 8.56
N ARG A 85 -20.29 2.40 8.73
CA ARG A 85 -21.19 1.99 7.63
C ARG A 85 -21.45 3.06 6.55
N THR A 86 -21.09 4.31 6.82
CA THR A 86 -21.23 5.45 5.90
C THR A 86 -20.06 5.58 4.93
N MET A 87 -18.95 4.86 5.14
CA MET A 87 -17.74 4.96 4.31
C MET A 87 -17.84 4.05 3.08
N LYS A 88 -17.55 4.60 1.91
CA LYS A 88 -17.42 3.82 0.67
C LYS A 88 -15.97 3.33 0.54
N ILE A 89 -15.78 2.02 0.61
CA ILE A 89 -14.45 1.41 0.53
C ILE A 89 -14.19 0.93 -0.89
N LYS A 90 -13.05 1.30 -1.47
CA LYS A 90 -12.61 0.82 -2.77
C LYS A 90 -11.13 0.47 -2.72
N ILE A 91 -10.83 -0.76 -3.13
CA ILE A 91 -9.47 -1.31 -3.18
C ILE A 91 -9.06 -1.45 -4.64
N ILE A 92 -7.91 -0.89 -5.03
CA ILE A 92 -7.40 -0.91 -6.42
C ILE A 92 -5.98 -1.47 -6.42
N TYR A 93 -5.60 -2.25 -7.44
CA TYR A 93 -4.22 -2.65 -7.69
C TYR A 93 -3.52 -1.62 -8.59
N SER A 94 -2.31 -1.14 -8.25
CA SER A 94 -1.59 -0.20 -9.16
C SER A 94 -0.07 -0.38 -9.31
N VAL A 95 0.51 -1.42 -8.71
CA VAL A 95 1.96 -1.67 -8.59
C VAL A 95 2.77 -1.45 -9.88
N TRP A 96 2.36 -2.16 -10.93
CA TRP A 96 3.14 -2.28 -12.16
C TRP A 96 2.81 -1.16 -13.15
N ILE A 97 1.61 -0.61 -13.06
CA ILE A 97 1.16 0.47 -13.94
C ILE A 97 1.82 1.77 -13.50
N GLY A 98 1.80 2.10 -12.20
CA GLY A 98 2.44 3.30 -11.68
C GLY A 98 3.95 3.31 -11.95
N SER A 99 4.64 2.20 -11.65
CA SER A 99 6.10 2.09 -11.82
C SER A 99 6.52 2.11 -13.30
N SER A 100 5.75 1.50 -14.20
CA SER A 100 6.05 1.53 -15.64
C SER A 100 5.81 2.91 -16.26
N ILE A 101 4.79 3.63 -15.80
CA ILE A 101 4.56 5.04 -16.16
C ILE A 101 5.72 5.90 -15.63
N LEU A 102 6.12 5.70 -14.37
CA LEU A 102 7.23 6.40 -13.73
C LEU A 102 8.54 6.21 -14.51
N ALA A 103 8.84 4.96 -14.89
CA ALA A 103 10.01 4.63 -15.70
C ALA A 103 9.91 5.20 -17.14
N SER A 104 8.71 5.46 -17.66
CA SER A 104 8.52 5.97 -19.01
C SER A 104 8.41 7.50 -19.08
N LEU A 105 8.29 8.19 -17.93
CA LEU A 105 8.20 9.64 -17.85
C LEU A 105 9.57 10.27 -18.13
N SER A 106 9.68 11.02 -19.22
CA SER A 106 10.91 11.72 -19.61
C SER A 106 11.41 12.72 -18.56
N THR A 107 10.51 13.30 -17.77
CA THR A 107 10.85 14.18 -16.64
C THR A 107 11.61 13.47 -15.52
N LEU A 108 11.45 12.14 -15.39
CA LEU A 108 12.10 11.34 -14.36
C LEU A 108 13.38 10.65 -14.86
N GLN A 109 13.63 10.68 -16.18
CA GLN A 109 14.89 10.22 -16.76
C GLN A 109 16.10 11.00 -16.26
N GLN A 110 15.90 12.27 -15.87
CA GLN A 110 16.96 13.09 -15.28
C GLN A 110 17.39 12.62 -13.89
N MET A 111 16.58 11.78 -13.22
CA MET A 111 16.91 11.19 -11.91
C MET A 111 17.46 9.76 -12.04
N TRP A 112 17.70 9.27 -13.26
CA TRP A 112 18.28 7.95 -13.44
C TRP A 112 19.75 7.94 -13.04
N ILE A 113 20.11 6.93 -12.25
CA ILE A 113 21.50 6.71 -11.86
C ILE A 113 22.14 5.82 -12.92
N SER A 114 23.15 6.36 -13.61
CA SER A 114 23.93 5.59 -14.56
C SER A 114 24.78 4.54 -13.83
N LYS A 115 25.20 3.51 -14.57
CA LYS A 115 26.12 2.51 -14.04
C LYS A 115 27.40 3.15 -13.49
N GLN A 116 27.93 4.15 -14.19
CA GLN A 116 29.15 4.84 -13.77
C GLN A 116 28.96 5.59 -12.45
N GLU A 117 27.86 6.34 -12.29
CA GLU A 117 27.55 7.04 -11.04
C GLU A 117 27.37 6.08 -9.87
N TYR A 118 26.75 4.93 -10.12
CA TYR A 118 26.62 3.88 -9.11
C TYR A 118 27.97 3.24 -8.76
N ASP A 119 28.83 2.96 -9.73
CA ASP A 119 30.15 2.38 -9.49
C ASP A 119 31.07 3.35 -8.71
N GLU A 120 30.90 4.67 -8.90
CA GLU A 120 31.67 5.71 -8.21
C GLU A 120 31.16 6.03 -6.79
N SER A 121 29.84 6.13 -6.61
CA SER A 121 29.23 6.58 -5.34
C SER A 121 28.65 5.42 -4.50
N GLY A 122 28.54 4.23 -5.08
CA GLY A 122 28.06 3.01 -4.44
C GLY A 122 26.62 3.14 -3.92
N ARG A 123 26.38 2.55 -2.74
CA ARG A 123 25.04 2.57 -2.09
C ARG A 123 24.54 3.97 -1.70
N LYS A 124 25.36 5.02 -1.82
CA LYS A 124 24.97 6.39 -1.46
C LYS A 124 24.11 7.09 -2.52
N CYS A 125 23.94 6.49 -3.70
CA CYS A 125 23.06 7.03 -4.74
C CYS A 125 21.56 6.85 -4.43
N PHE A 126 21.22 6.07 -3.40
CA PHE A 126 19.85 5.72 -3.02
C PHE A 126 19.46 6.31 -1.67
#